data_AF-K7FK91-F1
#
_entry.id   AF-K7FK91-F1
#
_cell.length_a   1.000
_cell.length_b   1.000
_cell.length_c   1.000
_cell.angle_alpha   90.00
_cell.angle_beta   90.00
_cell.angle_gamma   90.00
#
_symmetry.space_group_name_H-M   'P 1'
#
loop_
_entity.id
_entity.type
_entity.pdbx_description
1 polymer ?
#
loop_
_entity_poly.entity_id
_entity_poly.type
_entity_poly.pdbx_seq_one_letter_code
_entity_poly.pdbx_strand_id
1 'polypeptide(L)'
;ILQQEEKVAHQDSLLALKDVMISSLGARIQVLEQVSYDGRFLWRVSDVGQRMQQARSGQIPALYSPPLSLSSAYGYKLCLKVYLNGDGSGARTHISLFLVVMKGEYDFQLKWPFQHKV
;
A
#
# COMPACT_ATOMS: atom_id res chain seq x y z
N ILE A 1 -43.53 1.95 -17.62
CA ILE A 1 -43.19 1.08 -16.47
C ILE A 1 -41.95 0.26 -16.81
N LEU A 2 -42.01 -0.81 -17.62
CA LEU A 2 -40.84 -1.63 -17.99
C LEU A 2 -39.62 -0.83 -18.50
N GLN A 3 -39.83 0.11 -19.42
CA GLN A 3 -38.75 0.94 -19.97
C GLN A 3 -38.13 1.90 -18.94
N GLN A 4 -38.90 2.31 -17.93
CA GLN A 4 -38.38 3.11 -16.82
C GLN A 4 -37.63 2.24 -15.82
N GLU A 5 -38.12 1.03 -15.55
CA GLU A 5 -37.43 0.06 -14.68
C GLU A 5 -36.08 -0.34 -15.27
N GLU A 6 -36.01 -0.59 -16.58
CA GLU A 6 -34.75 -0.89 -17.29
C GLU A 6 -33.77 0.30 -17.23
N LYS A 7 -34.30 1.53 -17.36
CA LYS A 7 -33.50 2.76 -17.25
C LYS A 7 -32.96 2.98 -15.83
N VAL A 8 -33.78 2.70 -14.80
CA VAL A 8 -33.37 2.76 -13.39
C VAL A 8 -32.28 1.71 -13.12
N ALA A 9 -32.49 0.46 -13.53
CA ALA A 9 -31.50 -0.60 -13.35
C ALA A 9 -30.16 -0.28 -14.04
N HIS A 10 -30.20 0.32 -15.23
CA HIS A 10 -28.99 0.77 -15.92
C HIS A 10 -28.28 1.90 -15.15
N GLN A 11 -29.03 2.88 -14.63
CA GLN A 11 -28.47 3.95 -13.82
C GLN A 11 -27.85 3.44 -12.52
N ASP A 12 -28.48 2.48 -11.85
CA ASP A 12 -27.95 1.85 -10.63
C ASP A 12 -26.64 1.12 -10.90
N SER A 13 -26.56 0.38 -12.02
CA SER A 13 -25.30 -0.26 -12.43
C SER A 13 -24.20 0.77 -12.71
N LEU A 14 -24.53 1.90 -13.33
CA LEU A 14 -23.57 2.98 -13.57
C LEU A 14 -23.12 3.66 -12.29
N LEU A 15 -24.02 3.83 -11.31
CA LEU A 15 -23.68 4.38 -10.00
C LEU A 15 -22.72 3.45 -9.26
N ALA A 16 -23.00 2.15 -9.22
CA ALA A 16 -22.11 1.17 -8.61
C ALA A 16 -20.70 1.19 -9.23
N LEU A 17 -20.60 1.29 -10.56
CA LEU A 17 -19.31 1.42 -11.25
C LEU A 17 -18.58 2.72 -10.88
N LYS A 18 -19.31 3.83 -10.74
CA LYS A 18 -18.74 5.11 -10.30
C LYS A 18 -18.24 5.04 -8.86
N ASP A 19 -18.96 4.40 -7.95
CA ASP A 19 -18.55 4.25 -6.54
C ASP A 19 -17.24 3.45 -6.41
N VAL A 20 -17.07 2.41 -7.22
CA VAL A 20 -15.82 1.66 -7.30
C VAL A 20 -14.67 2.54 -7.80
N MET A 21 -14.91 3.35 -8.85
CA MET A 21 -13.91 4.25 -9.40
C MET A 21 -13.53 5.35 -8.40
N ILE A 22 -14.50 5.96 -7.73
CA ILE A 22 -14.28 6.96 -6.67
C ILE A 22 -13.43 6.36 -5.55
N SER A 23 -13.77 5.15 -5.09
CA SER A 23 -12.99 4.44 -4.07
C SER A 23 -11.55 4.19 -4.50
N SER A 24 -11.34 3.78 -5.76
CA SER A 24 -10.00 3.59 -6.31
C SER A 24 -9.21 4.90 -6.41
N LEU A 25 -9.84 6.00 -6.80
CA LEU A 25 -9.21 7.32 -6.85
C LEU A 25 -8.86 7.83 -5.46
N GLY A 26 -9.74 7.65 -4.47
CA GLY A 26 -9.47 7.98 -3.07
C GLY A 26 -8.25 7.24 -2.53
N ALA A 27 -8.14 5.94 -2.78
CA ALA A 27 -6.97 5.16 -2.41
C ALA A 27 -5.67 5.67 -3.07
N ARG A 28 -5.73 6.09 -4.34
CA ARG A 28 -4.57 6.68 -5.04
C ARG A 28 -4.16 8.02 -4.46
N ILE A 29 -5.12 8.89 -4.13
CA ILE A 29 -4.85 10.19 -3.50
C ILE A 29 -4.16 9.98 -2.15
N GLN A 30 -4.67 9.06 -1.32
CA GLN A 30 -4.07 8.76 -0.02
C GLN A 30 -2.63 8.24 -0.15
N VAL A 31 -2.33 7.44 -1.18
CA VAL A 31 -0.95 7.03 -1.47
C VAL A 31 -0.09 8.25 -1.83
N LEU A 32 -0.57 9.11 -2.73
CA LEU A 32 0.16 10.30 -3.20
C LEU A 32 0.46 11.29 -2.07
N GLU A 33 -0.45 11.47 -1.11
CA GLU A 33 -0.22 12.31 0.08
C GLU A 33 0.92 11.82 0.98
N GLN A 34 1.29 10.54 0.86
CA GLN A 34 2.32 9.91 1.69
C GLN A 34 3.66 9.74 0.93
N VAL A 35 3.72 10.13 -0.34
CA VAL A 35 4.96 10.04 -1.13
C VAL A 35 5.89 11.16 -0.74
N SER A 36 7.09 10.78 -0.27
CA SER A 36 8.22 11.70 -0.19
C SER A 36 9.23 11.41 -1.29
N TYR A 37 9.87 12.46 -1.81
CA TYR A 37 10.89 12.38 -2.86
C TYR A 37 12.30 12.71 -2.35
N ASP A 38 12.45 13.10 -1.09
CA ASP A 38 13.74 13.44 -0.48
C ASP A 38 14.47 12.22 0.15
N GLY A 39 13.91 11.02 -0.03
CA GLY A 39 14.42 9.79 0.55
C GLY A 39 14.09 9.60 2.05
N ARG A 40 13.35 10.52 2.67
CA ARG A 40 12.84 10.36 4.05
C ARG A 40 11.38 9.95 4.00
N PHE A 41 11.02 8.92 4.75
CA PHE A 41 9.65 8.40 4.75
C PHE A 41 9.17 8.21 6.19
N LEU A 42 8.03 8.85 6.52
CA LEU A 42 7.38 8.70 7.80
C LEU A 42 6.09 7.89 7.62
N TRP A 43 6.07 6.68 8.16
CA TRP A 43 4.90 5.82 8.13
C TRP A 43 4.21 5.76 9.48
N ARG A 44 2.98 6.26 9.56
CA ARG A 44 2.14 6.13 10.74
C ARG A 44 1.31 4.85 10.69
N VAL A 45 1.49 3.98 11.69
CA VAL A 45 0.65 2.80 11.91
C VAL A 45 -0.34 3.10 13.03
N SER A 46 -1.59 3.42 12.68
CA SER A 46 -2.70 3.57 13.64
C SER A 46 -3.11 2.24 14.29
N ASP A 47 -3.88 2.29 15.38
CA ASP A 47 -4.55 1.13 16.00
C ASP A 47 -3.63 -0.08 16.27
N VAL A 48 -2.40 0.20 16.73
CA VAL A 48 -1.36 -0.81 16.92
C VAL A 48 -1.83 -1.96 17.82
N GLY A 49 -2.63 -1.68 18.85
CA GLY A 49 -3.18 -2.71 19.74
C GLY A 49 -4.04 -3.74 18.99
N GLN A 50 -4.98 -3.28 18.17
CA GLN A 50 -5.82 -4.15 17.34
C GLN A 50 -4.99 -4.90 16.30
N ARG A 51 -4.08 -4.20 15.61
CA ARG A 51 -3.22 -4.80 14.58
C ARG A 51 -2.27 -5.85 15.16
N MET A 52 -1.80 -5.65 16.40
CA MET A 52 -1.00 -6.64 17.13
C MET A 52 -1.81 -7.89 17.45
N GLN A 53 -3.08 -7.75 17.85
CA GLN A 53 -3.97 -8.90 18.06
C GLN A 53 -4.20 -9.68 16.77
N GLN A 54 -4.43 -8.99 15.64
CA GLN A 54 -4.58 -9.61 14.32
C GLN A 54 -3.30 -10.32 13.86
N ALA A 55 -2.13 -9.77 14.17
CA ALA A 55 -0.85 -10.40 13.88
C ALA A 55 -0.61 -11.64 14.74
N ARG A 56 -1.02 -11.62 16.01
CA ARG A 56 -0.94 -12.77 16.93
C ARG A 56 -1.90 -13.89 16.56
N SER A 57 -3.12 -13.55 16.11
CA SER A 57 -4.10 -14.53 15.63
C SER A 57 -3.78 -15.07 14.24
N GLY A 58 -2.80 -14.49 13.54
CA GLY A 58 -2.41 -14.88 12.19
C GLY A 58 -3.35 -14.38 11.08
N GLN A 59 -4.38 -13.59 11.42
CA GLN A 59 -5.31 -13.02 10.44
C GLN A 59 -4.63 -12.03 9.50
N ILE A 60 -3.86 -11.10 10.06
CA ILE A 60 -3.11 -10.09 9.31
C ILE A 60 -1.68 -10.08 9.87
N PRO A 61 -0.79 -10.96 9.38
CA PRO A 61 0.54 -11.14 9.97
C PRO A 61 1.49 -9.97 9.67
N ALA A 62 1.28 -9.26 8.55
CA ALA A 62 2.13 -8.16 8.12
C ALA A 62 1.33 -6.98 7.57
N LEU A 63 1.89 -5.78 7.69
CA LEU A 63 1.37 -4.55 7.13
C LEU A 63 2.35 -3.99 6.10
N TYR A 64 1.82 -3.31 5.08
CA TYR A 64 2.60 -2.63 4.06
C TYR A 64 2.40 -1.13 4.16
N SER A 65 3.48 -0.37 4.00
CA SER A 65 3.39 1.07 3.85
C SER A 65 2.93 1.43 2.43
N PRO A 66 2.42 2.66 2.24
CA PRO A 66 2.32 3.25 0.91
C PRO A 66 3.67 3.16 0.17
N PRO A 67 3.65 3.02 -1.17
CA PRO A 67 4.86 3.09 -1.98
C PRO A 67 5.53 4.45 -1.89
N LEU A 68 6.86 4.45 -1.84
CA LEU A 68 7.72 5.62 -1.88
C LEU A 68 8.65 5.54 -3.11
N SER A 69 9.02 6.69 -3.67
CA SER A 69 10.02 6.76 -4.74
C SER A 69 11.32 7.31 -4.18
N LEU A 70 12.42 6.57 -4.35
CA LEU A 70 13.71 6.96 -3.81
C LEU A 70 14.30 8.13 -4.62
N SER A 71 14.56 9.27 -3.97
CA SER A 71 15.27 10.46 -4.48
C SER A 71 14.63 11.21 -5.67
N SER A 72 13.73 10.60 -6.42
CA SER A 72 13.10 11.19 -7.60
C SER A 72 11.82 10.44 -7.96
N ALA A 73 10.89 11.09 -8.66
CA ALA A 73 9.69 10.44 -9.21
C ALA A 73 10.02 9.28 -10.17
N TYR A 74 11.22 9.29 -10.76
CA TYR A 74 11.74 8.27 -11.68
C TYR A 74 12.70 7.27 -11.01
N GLY A 75 12.86 7.33 -9.68
CA GLY A 75 13.76 6.46 -8.92
C GLY A 75 13.17 5.09 -8.60
N TYR A 76 13.89 4.30 -7.80
CA TYR A 76 13.39 3.00 -7.34
C TYR A 76 12.12 3.18 -6.53
N LYS A 77 11.12 2.36 -6.83
CA LYS A 77 9.90 2.28 -6.02
C LYS A 77 10.13 1.32 -4.86
N LEU A 78 9.89 1.77 -3.64
CA LEU A 78 10.10 1.01 -2.42
C LEU A 78 8.82 1.00 -1.58
N CYS A 79 8.67 0.03 -0.67
CA CYS A 79 7.74 0.13 0.45
C CYS A 79 8.32 -0.56 1.69
N LEU A 80 7.80 -0.22 2.85
CA LEU A 80 8.13 -0.90 4.11
C LEU A 80 7.11 -2.00 4.38
N LYS A 81 7.59 -3.14 4.87
CA LYS A 81 6.77 -4.24 5.35
C LYS A 81 7.10 -4.53 6.80
N VAL A 82 6.10 -4.47 7.67
CA VAL A 82 6.28 -4.72 9.12
C VAL A 82 5.45 -5.91 9.58
N TYR A 83 6.06 -6.76 10.39
CA TYR A 83 5.42 -7.82 11.14
C TYR A 83 5.44 -7.43 12.61
N LEU A 84 4.27 -7.03 13.13
CA LEU A 84 4.15 -6.58 14.52
C LEU A 84 4.42 -7.70 15.52
N ASN A 85 4.13 -8.95 15.14
CA ASN A 85 4.39 -10.13 15.95
C ASN A 85 5.63 -10.92 15.47
N GLY A 86 6.55 -10.25 14.78
CA GLY A 86 7.82 -10.81 14.32
C GLY A 86 7.70 -11.80 13.16
N ASP A 87 8.83 -12.00 12.48
CA ASP A 87 8.99 -12.94 11.38
C ASP A 87 10.33 -13.68 11.49
N GLY A 88 10.38 -14.90 10.94
CA GLY A 88 11.58 -15.75 10.96
C GLY A 88 12.14 -15.98 12.37
N SER A 89 13.42 -15.69 12.59
CA SER A 89 14.11 -15.85 13.87
C SER A 89 13.58 -14.93 14.98
N GLY A 90 12.91 -13.82 14.60
CA GLY A 90 12.29 -12.87 15.53
C GLY A 90 10.81 -13.16 15.82
N ALA A 91 10.26 -14.26 15.31
CA ALA A 91 8.84 -14.57 15.44
C ALA A 91 8.39 -14.54 16.91
N ARG A 92 7.28 -13.82 17.16
CA ARG A 92 6.62 -13.63 18.47
C ARG A 92 7.43 -12.91 19.54
N THR A 93 8.66 -12.49 19.25
CA THR A 93 9.57 -11.86 20.22
C THR A 93 9.92 -10.43 19.85
N HIS A 94 10.06 -10.14 18.56
CA HIS A 94 10.47 -8.83 18.06
C HIS A 94 9.45 -8.30 17.04
N ILE A 95 9.54 -7.02 16.73
CA ILE A 95 8.92 -6.46 15.52
C ILE A 95 9.93 -6.62 14.40
N SER A 96 9.52 -7.23 13.29
CA SER A 96 10.37 -7.39 12.10
C SER A 96 9.98 -6.37 11.05
N LEU A 97 10.94 -5.60 10.56
CA LEU A 97 10.75 -4.57 9.54
C LEU A 97 11.64 -4.87 8.33
N PHE A 98 11.07 -4.76 7.14
CA PHE A 98 11.75 -5.02 5.88
C PHE A 98 11.54 -3.87 4.91
N LEU A 99 12.57 -3.57 4.13
CA LEU A 99 12.47 -2.74 2.94
C LEU A 99 12.19 -3.64 1.73
N VAL A 100 11.14 -3.34 0.99
CA VAL A 100 10.72 -4.09 -0.20
C VAL A 100 10.92 -3.22 -1.42
N VAL A 101 11.71 -3.73 -2.38
CA VAL A 101 11.82 -3.11 -3.71
C VAL A 101 10.61 -3.52 -4.53
N MET A 102 9.85 -2.54 -4.98
CA MET A 102 8.66 -2.72 -5.81
C MET A 102 9.00 -2.50 -7.29
N LYS A 103 8.22 -3.10 -8.18
CA LYS A 103 8.29 -2.80 -9.61
C LYS A 103 7.89 -1.34 -9.86
N GLY A 104 8.82 -0.55 -10.36
CA GLY A 104 8.62 0.82 -10.84
C GLY A 104 8.36 0.87 -12.35
N GLU A 105 7.82 2.00 -12.81
CA GLU A 105 7.60 2.24 -14.25
C GLU A 105 8.92 2.52 -14.98
N TYR A 106 9.90 3.11 -14.28
CA TYR A 106 11.18 3.54 -14.81
C TYR A 106 12.33 2.59 -14.49
N ASP A 107 12.04 1.36 -14.04
CA ASP A 107 13.05 0.38 -13.64
C ASP A 107 14.07 0.08 -14.75
N PHE A 108 13.68 0.23 -16.03
CA PHE A 108 14.55 0.04 -17.19
C PHE A 108 15.68 1.07 -17.30
N GLN A 109 15.52 2.25 -16.68
CA GLN A 109 16.54 3.31 -16.66
C GLN A 109 17.44 3.21 -15.41
N LEU A 110 17.04 2.39 -14.44
CA LEU A 110 17.74 2.25 -13.17
C LEU A 110 18.82 1.19 -13.26
N LYS A 111 19.88 1.36 -12.47
CA LYS A 111 20.97 0.38 -12.38
C LYS A 111 20.52 -0.82 -11.56
N TRP A 112 20.76 -2.03 -12.03
CA TRP A 112 20.45 -3.24 -11.26
C TRP A 112 21.71 -4.07 -11.04
N PRO A 113 21.87 -4.74 -9.88
CA PRO A 113 20.92 -4.81 -8.75
C PRO A 113 20.83 -3.52 -7.93
N PHE A 114 19.85 -3.42 -7.02
CA PHE A 114 19.73 -2.28 -6.11
C PHE A 114 20.98 -2.17 -5.22
N GLN A 115 21.70 -1.05 -5.31
CA GLN A 115 23.00 -0.81 -4.65
C GLN A 115 22.97 0.30 -3.59
N HIS A 116 21.80 0.87 -3.31
CA HIS A 116 21.71 1.94 -2.32
C HIS A 116 21.78 1.37 -0.91
N LYS A 117 22.38 2.16 0.00
CA LYS A 117 22.45 1.80 1.41
C LYS A 117 21.04 1.82 2.01
N VAL A 118 20.72 0.76 2.74
CA VAL A 118 19.51 0.61 3.56
C VAL A 118 19.83 0.93 5.01
#